data_AF-A0A1F9PPY3-F1
#
_entry.id   AF-A0A1F9PPY3-F1
#
_cell.length_a   1.000
_cell.length_b   1.000
_cell.length_c   1.000
_cell.angle_alpha   90.00
_cell.angle_beta   90.00
_cell.angle_gamma   90.00
#
_symmetry.space_group_name_H-M   'P 1'
#
loop_
_entity.id
_entity.type
_entity.pdbx_description
1 polymer ?
#
loop_
_entity_poly.entity_id
_entity_poly.type
_entity_poly.pdbx_seq_one_letter_code
_entity_poly.pdbx_strand_id
1 'polypeptide(L)'
;MTAPVLIEITRGPRVESSHRGHIAVMDPAGNLVHSLGDPEAWVCMRSLAKPFQALAVITSGAAAAFGFGAPELALFSGSLSGQDFQVELATQILAKLGLTPDALQCGVHPPLHRPTAQALAKAGLKPTPLHNTCTGKHAAMLALCIHHGWPLADYLNPAHPAQELILGAVARMVGFPKGQIEVAIDGCGAPVFYVPLKNIALGYARLAGAQPGSPAGTLMAAILAHPKHIAGDGRLETTVMEALPGQIFAKSGAEGGYGLSLT
;
A
#
# COMPACT_ATOMS: atom_id res chain seq x y z
N MET A 1 -9.90 18.16 -17.83
CA MET A 1 -10.84 17.55 -18.81
C MET A 1 -11.90 16.74 -18.06
N THR A 2 -13.13 16.60 -18.56
CA THR A 2 -14.14 15.75 -17.90
C THR A 2 -13.74 14.28 -17.99
N ALA A 3 -13.80 13.54 -16.89
CA ALA A 3 -13.46 12.12 -16.88
C ALA A 3 -14.37 11.30 -17.83
N PRO A 4 -13.80 10.49 -18.75
CA PRO A 4 -14.59 9.61 -19.62
C PRO A 4 -15.29 8.51 -18.82
N VAL A 5 -16.36 7.95 -19.39
CA VAL A 5 -17.04 6.77 -18.83
C VAL A 5 -16.14 5.55 -19.04
N LEU A 6 -15.81 4.86 -17.95
CA LEU A 6 -14.99 3.64 -17.97
C LEU A 6 -15.83 2.38 -17.83
N ILE A 7 -16.91 2.47 -17.05
CA ILE A 7 -17.78 1.32 -16.75
C ILE A 7 -19.23 1.77 -16.90
N GLU A 8 -20.02 0.98 -17.62
CA GLU A 8 -21.46 1.11 -17.69
C GLU A 8 -22.12 -0.12 -17.09
N ILE A 9 -23.09 0.10 -16.21
CA ILE A 9 -23.98 -0.94 -15.69
C ILE A 9 -25.29 -0.83 -16.45
N THR A 10 -25.70 -1.91 -17.11
CA THR A 10 -26.91 -1.94 -17.94
C THR A 10 -28.04 -2.75 -17.31
N ARG A 11 -29.30 -2.37 -17.62
CA ARG A 11 -30.51 -3.19 -17.41
C ARG A 11 -31.23 -3.36 -18.73
N GLY A 12 -31.09 -4.55 -19.30
CA GLY A 12 -31.49 -4.77 -20.69
C GLY A 12 -30.71 -3.81 -21.62
N PRO A 13 -31.37 -3.11 -22.55
CA PRO A 13 -30.70 -2.25 -23.52
C PRO A 13 -30.33 -0.85 -23.00
N ARG A 14 -30.63 -0.52 -21.72
CA ARG A 14 -30.42 0.82 -21.15
C ARG A 14 -29.23 0.83 -20.21
N VAL A 15 -28.43 1.89 -20.27
CA VAL A 15 -27.42 2.21 -19.25
C VAL A 15 -28.14 2.74 -18.01
N GLU A 16 -28.02 2.02 -16.88
CA GLU A 16 -28.56 2.40 -15.56
C GLU A 16 -27.59 3.30 -14.80
N SER A 17 -26.29 2.98 -14.85
CA SER A 17 -25.25 3.73 -14.14
C SER A 17 -23.98 3.80 -14.97
N SER A 18 -23.26 4.92 -14.85
CA SER A 18 -21.96 5.14 -15.49
C SER A 18 -20.93 5.56 -14.45
N HIS A 19 -19.78 4.89 -14.44
CA HIS A 19 -18.64 5.26 -13.61
C HIS A 19 -17.56 5.87 -14.49
N ARG A 20 -17.10 7.07 -14.11
CA ARG A 20 -16.10 7.84 -14.86
C ARG A 20 -14.77 7.81 -14.15
N GLY A 21 -13.68 7.90 -14.91
CA GLY A 21 -12.34 7.91 -14.33
C GLY A 21 -11.25 8.17 -15.35
N HIS A 22 -10.01 8.02 -14.90
CA HIS A 22 -8.80 8.21 -15.70
C HIS A 22 -7.95 6.94 -15.64
N ILE A 23 -7.29 6.62 -16.76
CA ILE A 23 -6.37 5.48 -16.89
C ILE A 23 -5.06 6.00 -17.46
N ALA A 24 -3.94 5.57 -16.87
CA ALA A 24 -2.60 5.76 -17.43
C ALA A 24 -1.86 4.42 -17.37
N VAL A 25 -1.20 4.07 -18.46
CA VAL A 25 -0.36 2.86 -18.59
C VAL A 25 1.04 3.30 -18.97
N MET A 26 2.01 2.99 -18.12
CA MET A 26 3.41 3.34 -18.31
C MET A 26 4.25 2.08 -18.51
N ASP A 27 5.29 2.16 -19.32
CA ASP A 27 6.35 1.15 -19.33
C ASP A 27 7.44 1.46 -18.28
N PRO A 28 8.35 0.51 -17.98
CA PRO A 28 9.45 0.76 -17.05
C PRO A 28 10.47 1.81 -17.52
N ALA A 29 10.51 2.11 -18.83
CA ALA A 29 11.39 3.13 -19.41
C ALA A 29 10.86 4.56 -19.20
N GLY A 30 9.61 4.72 -18.76
CA GLY A 30 8.99 6.01 -18.50
C GLY A 30 8.10 6.53 -19.63
N ASN A 31 7.78 5.69 -20.62
CA ASN A 31 6.89 6.08 -21.71
C ASN A 31 5.43 5.83 -21.32
N LEU A 32 4.56 6.78 -21.67
CA LEU A 32 3.11 6.61 -21.60
C LEU A 32 2.65 5.75 -22.79
N VAL A 33 2.38 4.48 -22.54
CA VAL A 33 1.98 3.49 -23.55
C VAL A 33 0.50 3.66 -23.93
N HIS A 34 -0.34 3.97 -22.95
CA HIS A 34 -1.77 4.19 -23.17
C HIS A 34 -2.34 5.13 -22.10
N SER A 35 -3.38 5.88 -22.47
CA SER A 35 -4.18 6.63 -21.51
C SER A 35 -5.61 6.79 -21.98
N LEU A 36 -6.51 6.94 -21.02
CA LEU A 36 -7.90 7.31 -21.23
C LEU A 36 -8.29 8.36 -20.20
N GLY A 37 -8.71 9.54 -20.65
CA GLY A 37 -8.95 10.69 -19.78
C GLY A 37 -7.69 11.54 -19.59
N ASP A 38 -7.42 11.97 -18.36
CA ASP A 38 -6.32 12.89 -18.04
C ASP A 38 -5.23 12.17 -17.23
N PRO A 39 -4.11 11.76 -17.87
CA PRO A 39 -3.00 11.11 -17.16
C PRO A 39 -2.20 12.08 -16.27
N GLU A 40 -2.38 13.40 -16.44
CA GLU A 40 -1.77 14.43 -15.59
C GLU A 40 -2.62 14.78 -14.37
N ALA A 41 -3.83 14.21 -14.27
CA ALA A 41 -4.71 14.45 -13.13
C ALA A 41 -4.00 14.12 -11.82
N TRP A 42 -4.04 15.08 -10.88
CA TRP A 42 -3.49 14.91 -9.55
C TRP A 42 -4.36 13.94 -8.76
N VAL A 43 -3.76 12.83 -8.34
CA VAL A 43 -4.47 11.75 -7.64
C VAL A 43 -3.82 11.54 -6.28
N CYS A 44 -4.65 11.46 -5.23
CA CYS A 44 -4.17 11.01 -3.92
C CYS A 44 -3.81 9.53 -4.02
N MET A 45 -2.54 9.19 -3.80
CA MET A 45 -2.10 7.80 -3.89
C MET A 45 -2.76 6.92 -2.82
N ARG A 46 -3.06 7.47 -1.63
CA ARG A 46 -3.64 6.71 -0.51
C ARG A 46 -2.85 5.39 -0.30
N SER A 47 -3.53 4.26 -0.15
CA SER A 47 -2.93 2.93 0.00
C SER A 47 -2.14 2.43 -1.22
N LEU A 48 -2.24 3.07 -2.39
CA LEU A 48 -1.40 2.74 -3.55
C LEU A 48 0.08 3.04 -3.29
N ALA A 49 0.39 3.93 -2.34
CA ALA A 49 1.75 4.31 -2.02
C ALA A 49 2.50 3.30 -1.15
N LYS A 50 1.79 2.39 -0.46
CA LYS A 50 2.39 1.50 0.56
C LYS A 50 3.60 0.69 0.09
N PRO A 51 3.62 0.09 -1.12
CA PRO A 51 4.83 -0.56 -1.62
C PRO A 51 6.02 0.39 -1.71
N PHE A 52 5.81 1.63 -2.16
CA PHE A 52 6.87 2.64 -2.23
C PHE A 52 7.34 3.08 -0.84
N GLN A 53 6.42 3.14 0.14
CA GLN A 53 6.76 3.42 1.54
C GLN A 53 7.59 2.28 2.14
N ALA A 54 7.23 1.02 1.86
CA ALA A 54 7.92 -0.17 2.35
C ALA A 54 9.38 -0.25 1.84
N LEU A 55 9.69 0.31 0.66
CA LEU A 55 11.07 0.40 0.17
C LEU A 55 11.99 1.19 1.08
N ALA A 56 11.48 2.14 1.88
CA ALA A 56 12.29 2.84 2.87
C ALA A 56 12.86 1.87 3.91
N VAL A 57 12.13 0.81 4.29
CA VAL A 57 12.59 -0.20 5.26
C VAL A 57 13.73 -1.04 4.69
N ILE A 58 13.67 -1.37 3.39
CA ILE A 58 14.73 -2.14 2.72
C ILE A 58 15.96 -1.25 2.49
N THR A 59 15.76 -0.07 1.91
CA THR A 59 16.86 0.83 1.50
C THR A 59 17.58 1.50 2.67
N SER A 60 16.95 1.62 3.84
CA SER A 60 17.62 2.07 5.07
C SER A 60 18.50 0.99 5.73
N GLY A 61 18.28 -0.29 5.40
CA GLY A 61 18.90 -1.41 6.10
C GLY A 61 18.07 -1.95 7.28
N ALA A 62 16.96 -1.31 7.64
CA ALA A 62 16.09 -1.76 8.73
C ALA A 62 15.56 -3.18 8.51
N ALA A 63 15.21 -3.54 7.27
CA ALA A 63 14.77 -4.90 6.93
C ALA A 63 15.84 -5.96 7.29
N ALA A 64 17.10 -5.70 6.97
CA ALA A 64 18.20 -6.60 7.30
C ALA A 64 18.48 -6.62 8.81
N ALA A 65 18.48 -5.45 9.46
CA ALA A 65 18.76 -5.33 10.90
C ALA A 65 17.78 -6.12 11.79
N PHE A 66 16.50 -6.17 11.42
CA PHE A 66 15.47 -6.88 12.17
C PHE A 66 15.12 -8.27 11.59
N GLY A 67 15.80 -8.71 10.53
CA GLY A 67 15.52 -9.99 9.88
C GLY A 67 14.08 -10.08 9.35
N PHE A 68 13.59 -9.01 8.70
CA PHE A 68 12.29 -9.02 8.05
C PHE A 68 12.39 -9.76 6.71
N GLY A 69 11.61 -10.84 6.59
CA GLY A 69 11.55 -11.69 5.41
C GLY A 69 10.41 -11.29 4.48
N ALA A 70 10.11 -12.20 3.55
CA ALA A 70 9.08 -11.98 2.54
C ALA A 70 7.67 -11.72 3.13
N PRO A 71 7.19 -12.43 4.18
CA PRO A 71 5.89 -12.14 4.77
C PRO A 71 5.77 -10.72 5.33
N GLU A 72 6.78 -10.25 6.07
CA GLU A 72 6.76 -8.92 6.69
C GLU A 72 6.81 -7.80 5.64
N LEU A 73 7.65 -7.94 4.62
CA LEU A 73 7.75 -6.97 3.53
C LEU A 73 6.44 -6.88 2.72
N ALA A 74 5.77 -8.01 2.50
CA ALA A 74 4.45 -8.03 1.88
C ALA A 74 3.42 -7.33 2.79
N LEU A 75 3.42 -7.60 4.09
CA LEU A 75 2.50 -6.96 5.05
C LEU A 75 2.68 -5.44 5.10
N PHE A 76 3.93 -4.93 5.06
CA PHE A 76 4.23 -3.49 5.01
C PHE A 76 3.62 -2.81 3.78
N SER A 77 3.52 -3.54 2.66
CA SER A 77 2.92 -3.08 1.41
C SER A 77 1.39 -3.23 1.37
N GLY A 78 0.83 -3.96 2.33
CA GLY A 78 -0.55 -4.42 2.33
C GLY A 78 -1.58 -3.44 2.89
N SER A 79 -2.85 -3.71 2.58
CA SER A 79 -4.03 -3.15 3.23
C SER A 79 -4.78 -4.28 3.87
N LEU A 80 -4.37 -4.60 5.11
CA LEU A 80 -4.84 -5.76 5.86
C LEU A 80 -6.38 -5.77 5.91
N SER A 81 -6.95 -6.96 5.79
CA SER A 81 -8.37 -7.18 6.04
C SER A 81 -8.67 -7.55 7.49
N GLY A 82 -7.63 -7.60 8.33
CA GLY A 82 -7.74 -7.85 9.77
C GLY A 82 -7.97 -9.32 10.12
N GLN A 83 -7.60 -10.24 9.22
CA GLN A 83 -7.66 -11.68 9.47
C GLN A 83 -6.54 -12.13 10.42
N ASP A 84 -6.78 -13.24 11.12
CA ASP A 84 -5.91 -13.75 12.19
C ASP A 84 -4.46 -13.90 11.74
N PHE A 85 -4.19 -14.49 10.58
CA PHE A 85 -2.81 -14.64 10.07
C PHE A 85 -2.10 -13.30 9.80
N GLN A 86 -2.84 -12.22 9.49
CA GLN A 86 -2.28 -10.87 9.32
C GLN A 86 -2.03 -10.21 10.68
N VAL A 87 -2.97 -10.40 11.63
CA VAL A 87 -2.87 -9.90 13.00
C VAL A 87 -1.71 -10.56 13.75
N GLU A 88 -1.54 -11.87 13.58
CA GLU A 88 -0.43 -12.65 14.14
C GLU A 88 0.92 -12.16 13.61
N LEU A 89 1.05 -11.99 12.29
CA LEU A 89 2.30 -11.48 11.70
C LEU A 89 2.60 -10.05 12.15
N ALA A 90 1.59 -9.17 12.21
CA ALA A 90 1.77 -7.82 12.75
C ALA A 90 2.24 -7.84 14.21
N THR A 91 1.68 -8.74 15.02
CA THR A 91 2.08 -8.92 16.43
C THR A 91 3.53 -9.39 16.54
N GLN A 92 3.95 -10.33 15.70
CA GLN A 92 5.33 -10.82 15.65
C GLN A 92 6.31 -9.72 15.23
N ILE A 93 5.95 -8.89 14.24
CA ILE A 93 6.75 -7.74 13.83
C ILE A 93 6.94 -6.77 15.00
N LEU A 94 5.87 -6.40 15.71
CA LEU A 94 5.97 -5.52 16.87
C LEU A 94 6.84 -6.12 17.96
N ALA A 95 6.71 -7.43 18.23
CA ALA A 95 7.56 -8.12 19.19
C ALA A 95 9.05 -8.10 18.79
N LYS A 96 9.38 -8.31 17.50
CA LYS A 96 10.75 -8.16 16.98
C LYS A 96 11.32 -6.75 17.20
N LEU A 97 10.45 -5.75 17.22
CA LEU A 97 10.76 -4.35 17.49
C LEU A 97 10.78 -4.01 18.99
N GLY A 98 10.46 -4.95 19.88
CA GLY A 98 10.32 -4.69 21.32
C GLY A 98 9.10 -3.83 21.67
N LEU A 99 8.06 -3.83 20.84
CA LEU A 99 6.87 -3.01 20.98
C LEU A 99 5.62 -3.86 21.25
N THR A 100 4.61 -3.22 21.85
CA THR A 100 3.24 -3.74 21.96
C THR A 100 2.33 -3.05 20.93
N PRO A 101 1.09 -3.54 20.71
CA PRO A 101 0.11 -2.86 19.85
C PRO A 101 -0.19 -1.41 20.22
N ASP A 102 0.14 -0.96 21.44
CA ASP A 102 -0.10 0.42 21.90
C ASP A 102 0.80 1.45 21.20
N ALA A 103 1.89 1.02 20.56
CA ALA A 103 2.72 1.88 19.72
C ALA A 103 2.05 2.24 18.38
N LEU A 104 0.99 1.52 17.98
CA LEU A 104 0.28 1.78 16.74
C LEU A 104 -0.67 2.97 16.90
N GLN A 105 -0.49 3.97 16.05
CA GLN A 105 -1.30 5.20 16.01
C GLN A 105 -2.32 5.20 14.87
N CYS A 106 -2.59 4.04 14.24
CA CYS A 106 -3.49 3.92 13.09
C CYS A 106 -4.98 4.01 13.44
N GLY A 107 -5.32 4.00 14.74
CA GLY A 107 -6.70 3.91 15.22
C GLY A 107 -7.29 2.51 15.07
N VAL A 108 -8.59 2.38 15.38
CA VAL A 108 -9.30 1.10 15.42
C VAL A 108 -10.53 1.15 14.53
N HIS A 109 -10.72 0.12 13.71
CA HIS A 109 -11.95 -0.11 12.96
C HIS A 109 -12.24 -1.63 12.86
N PRO A 110 -13.49 -2.06 12.58
CA PRO A 110 -13.79 -3.46 12.34
C PRO A 110 -12.97 -4.04 11.17
N PRO A 111 -12.56 -5.33 11.21
CA PRO A 111 -11.89 -5.98 10.08
C PRO A 111 -12.65 -5.79 8.77
N LEU A 112 -11.93 -5.58 7.66
CA LEU A 112 -12.57 -5.54 6.33
C LEU A 112 -13.09 -6.93 5.91
N HIS A 113 -12.44 -8.00 6.38
CA HIS A 113 -12.91 -9.35 6.16
C HIS A 113 -14.18 -9.59 6.99
N ARG A 114 -15.34 -9.56 6.32
CA ARG A 114 -16.67 -9.65 6.96
C ARG A 114 -16.80 -10.86 7.89
N PRO A 115 -16.38 -12.09 7.52
CA PRO A 115 -16.43 -13.22 8.44
C PRO A 115 -15.63 -13.00 9.72
N THR A 116 -14.44 -12.39 9.64
CA THR A 116 -13.63 -12.09 10.83
C THR A 116 -14.30 -11.04 11.71
N ALA A 117 -14.84 -9.97 11.11
CA ALA A 117 -15.59 -8.96 11.86
C ALA A 117 -16.81 -9.56 12.59
N GLN A 118 -17.55 -10.46 11.92
CA GLN A 118 -18.69 -11.16 12.52
C GLN A 118 -18.26 -12.12 13.63
N ALA A 119 -17.16 -12.84 13.46
CA ALA A 119 -16.61 -13.74 14.47
C ALA A 119 -16.20 -12.99 15.75
N LEU A 120 -15.50 -11.86 15.61
CA LEU A 120 -15.16 -11.00 16.75
C LEU A 120 -16.41 -10.50 17.47
N ALA A 121 -17.39 -9.98 16.73
CA ALA A 121 -18.63 -9.49 17.31
C ALA A 121 -19.40 -10.59 18.05
N LYS A 122 -19.50 -11.80 17.47
CA LYS A 122 -20.15 -12.96 18.09
C LYS A 122 -19.44 -13.42 19.36
N ALA A 123 -18.11 -13.30 19.41
CA ALA A 123 -17.31 -13.61 20.59
C ALA A 123 -17.31 -12.49 21.65
N GLY A 124 -17.99 -11.37 21.41
CA GLY A 124 -17.96 -10.20 22.31
C GLY A 124 -16.60 -9.49 22.35
N LEU A 125 -15.71 -9.78 21.41
CA LEU A 125 -14.38 -9.18 21.31
C LEU A 125 -14.43 -7.88 20.51
N LYS A 126 -13.64 -6.89 20.93
CA LYS A 126 -13.50 -5.62 20.21
C LYS A 126 -12.31 -5.70 19.25
N PRO A 127 -12.38 -5.08 18.06
CA PRO A 127 -11.20 -4.88 17.25
C PRO A 127 -10.17 -4.05 18.01
N THR A 128 -8.91 -4.25 17.64
CA THR A 128 -7.73 -3.56 18.16
C THR A 128 -7.01 -2.86 17.00
N PRO A 129 -5.98 -2.03 17.26
CA PRO A 129 -5.18 -1.45 16.19
C PRO A 129 -4.61 -2.51 15.23
N LEU A 130 -4.35 -3.73 15.69
CA LEU A 130 -3.87 -4.83 14.83
C LEU A 130 -4.82 -5.19 13.68
N HIS A 131 -6.12 -4.92 13.83
CA HIS A 131 -7.14 -5.19 12.80
C HIS A 131 -7.24 -4.07 11.75
N ASN A 132 -6.52 -2.97 11.95
CA ASN A 132 -6.56 -1.83 11.05
C ASN A 132 -5.87 -2.14 9.71
N THR A 133 -6.43 -1.66 8.61
CA THR A 133 -5.87 -1.80 7.27
C THR A 133 -4.46 -1.22 7.11
N CYS A 134 -4.08 -0.30 7.99
CA CYS A 134 -2.82 0.43 7.94
C CYS A 134 -1.76 -0.14 8.89
N THR A 135 -2.05 -1.18 9.67
CA THR A 135 -1.12 -1.73 10.66
C THR A 135 0.24 -2.11 10.08
N GLY A 136 0.28 -2.74 8.90
CA GLY A 136 1.53 -3.05 8.22
C GLY A 136 2.39 -1.80 7.95
N LYS A 137 1.82 -0.74 7.37
CA LYS A 137 2.59 0.50 7.11
C LYS A 137 3.03 1.20 8.40
N HIS A 138 2.23 1.13 9.48
CA HIS A 138 2.61 1.69 10.77
C HIS A 138 3.75 0.91 11.43
N ALA A 139 3.72 -0.43 11.36
CA ALA A 139 4.83 -1.25 11.82
C ALA A 139 6.12 -0.96 11.03
N ALA A 140 6.02 -0.72 9.71
CA ALA A 140 7.16 -0.28 8.89
C ALA A 140 7.73 1.08 9.34
N MET A 141 6.85 2.06 9.64
CA MET A 141 7.26 3.37 10.17
C MET A 141 7.98 3.24 11.52
N LEU A 142 7.43 2.43 12.43
CA LEU A 142 8.04 2.15 13.74
C LEU A 142 9.39 1.45 13.60
N ALA A 143 9.52 0.50 12.66
CA ALA A 143 10.79 -0.15 12.37
C ALA A 143 11.86 0.86 11.92
N LEU A 144 11.51 1.80 11.04
CA LEU A 144 12.42 2.88 10.64
C LEU A 144 12.84 3.72 11.84
N CYS A 145 11.89 4.09 12.70
CA CYS A 145 12.19 4.91 13.86
C CYS A 145 13.17 4.20 14.81
N ILE A 146 12.93 2.92 15.13
CA ILE A 146 13.84 2.16 16.00
C ILE A 146 15.21 1.99 15.35
N HIS A 147 15.25 1.65 14.06
CA HIS A 147 16.52 1.45 13.35
C HIS A 147 17.42 2.69 13.39
N HIS A 148 16.83 3.88 13.30
CA HIS A 148 17.56 5.14 13.28
C HIS A 148 17.63 5.85 14.64
N GLY A 149 17.04 5.28 15.70
CA GLY A 149 16.95 5.93 17.00
C GLY A 149 16.07 7.18 17.03
N TRP A 150 15.06 7.27 16.15
CA TRP A 150 14.12 8.38 16.10
C TRP A 150 12.94 8.20 17.09
N PRO A 151 12.29 9.31 17.49
CA PRO A 151 11.14 9.25 18.37
C PRO A 151 9.99 8.38 17.84
N LEU A 152 9.34 7.65 18.74
CA LEU A 152 8.15 6.84 18.43
C LEU A 152 6.84 7.57 18.69
N ALA A 153 6.86 8.69 19.41
CA ALA A 153 5.64 9.36 19.86
C ALA A 153 4.95 10.12 18.73
N ASP A 154 5.70 10.59 17.73
CA ASP A 154 5.23 11.49 16.69
C ASP A 154 5.65 11.03 15.28
N TYR A 155 5.84 9.73 15.06
CA TYR A 155 6.27 9.20 13.76
C TYR A 155 5.32 9.53 12.61
N LEU A 156 4.08 9.94 12.89
CA LEU A 156 3.09 10.38 11.90
C LEU A 156 3.23 11.85 11.49
N ASN A 157 4.00 12.65 12.22
CA ASN A 157 4.22 14.06 11.90
C ASN A 157 4.91 14.17 10.52
N PRO A 158 4.38 14.94 9.55
CA PRO A 158 5.02 15.10 8.24
C PRO A 158 6.48 15.57 8.31
N ALA A 159 6.85 16.34 9.34
CA ALA A 159 8.23 16.80 9.55
C ALA A 159 9.14 15.73 10.22
N HIS A 160 8.59 14.58 10.62
CA HIS A 160 9.36 13.52 11.26
C HIS A 160 10.36 12.90 10.26
N PRO A 161 11.61 12.59 10.65
CA PRO A 161 12.63 12.03 9.75
C PRO A 161 12.18 10.76 9.01
N ALA A 162 11.35 9.92 9.65
CA ALA A 162 10.77 8.74 9.01
C ALA A 162 9.86 9.11 7.82
N GLN A 163 9.05 10.17 7.95
CA GLN A 163 8.17 10.64 6.87
C GLN A 163 8.96 11.27 5.74
N GLU A 164 10.03 12.01 6.06
CA GLU A 164 10.94 12.58 5.06
C GLU A 164 11.70 11.51 4.26
N LEU A 165 12.09 10.42 4.92
CA LEU A 165 12.71 9.25 4.28
C LEU A 165 11.71 8.53 3.36
N ILE A 166 10.49 8.30 3.85
CA ILE A 166 9.41 7.67 3.08
C ILE A 166 9.04 8.52 1.85
N LEU A 167 8.89 9.83 2.02
CA LEU A 167 8.60 10.76 0.93
C LEU A 167 9.70 10.72 -0.14
N GLY A 168 10.97 10.59 0.28
CA GLY A 168 12.08 10.38 -0.63
C GLY A 168 12.00 9.07 -1.41
N ALA A 169 11.60 7.96 -0.77
CA ALA A 169 11.40 6.67 -1.43
C ALA A 169 10.25 6.73 -2.45
N VAL A 170 9.12 7.36 -2.08
CA VAL A 170 7.99 7.59 -2.98
C VAL A 170 8.41 8.42 -4.18
N ALA A 171 9.06 9.57 -3.97
CA ALA A 171 9.51 10.48 -5.03
C ALA A 171 10.39 9.78 -6.07
N ARG A 172 11.35 8.98 -5.61
CA ARG A 172 12.24 8.19 -6.50
C ARG A 172 11.44 7.22 -7.35
N MET A 173 10.53 6.45 -6.75
CA MET A 173 9.78 5.42 -7.46
C MET A 173 8.82 6.01 -8.48
N VAL A 174 8.05 7.04 -8.10
CA VAL A 174 7.09 7.67 -9.02
C VAL A 174 7.75 8.63 -10.02
N GLY A 175 9.06 8.88 -9.88
CA GLY A 175 9.82 9.74 -10.80
C GLY A 175 9.32 11.19 -10.79
N PHE A 176 8.89 11.69 -9.63
CA PHE A 176 8.36 13.04 -9.47
C PHE A 176 9.20 13.82 -8.46
N PRO A 177 9.50 15.12 -8.68
CA PRO A 177 10.34 15.88 -7.77
C PRO A 177 9.78 15.89 -6.34
N LYS A 178 10.60 15.52 -5.36
CA LYS A 178 10.19 15.44 -3.95
C LYS A 178 9.47 16.70 -3.46
N GLY A 179 10.02 17.88 -3.78
CA GLY A 179 9.46 19.17 -3.37
C GLY A 179 8.18 19.60 -4.09
N GLN A 180 7.71 18.84 -5.09
CA GLN A 180 6.43 19.07 -5.76
C GLN A 180 5.33 18.09 -5.30
N ILE A 181 5.68 17.05 -4.53
CA ILE A 181 4.67 16.12 -4.00
C ILE A 181 3.86 16.84 -2.93
N GLU A 182 2.56 16.98 -3.14
CA GLU A 182 1.68 17.52 -2.10
C GLU A 182 1.39 16.43 -1.06
N VAL A 183 1.41 16.84 0.20
CA VAL A 183 1.21 15.96 1.36
C VAL A 183 -0.07 16.33 2.07
N ALA A 184 -0.92 15.34 2.33
CA ALA A 184 -2.09 15.47 3.20
C ALA A 184 -2.09 14.38 4.28
N ILE A 185 -3.07 14.43 5.19
CA ILE A 185 -3.21 13.46 6.28
C ILE A 185 -4.32 12.45 5.96
N ASP A 186 -4.01 11.16 6.11
CA ASP A 186 -4.95 10.04 5.91
C ASP A 186 -5.84 9.82 7.15
N GLY A 187 -6.91 9.03 7.01
CA GLY A 187 -7.79 8.64 8.12
C GLY A 187 -7.09 7.81 9.20
N CYS A 188 -5.93 7.20 8.90
CA CYS A 188 -5.07 6.55 9.89
C CYS A 188 -4.05 7.51 10.55
N GLY A 189 -4.09 8.81 10.22
CA GLY A 189 -3.17 9.83 10.73
C GLY A 189 -1.84 9.97 10.00
N ALA A 190 -1.45 9.00 9.17
CA ALA A 190 -0.20 9.05 8.41
C ALA A 190 -0.26 10.00 7.19
N PRO A 191 0.88 10.57 6.75
CA PRO A 191 0.98 11.31 5.50
C PRO A 191 0.58 10.48 4.27
N VAL A 192 -0.10 11.12 3.32
CA VAL A 192 -0.41 10.61 1.98
C VAL A 192 0.01 11.62 0.93
N PHE A 193 0.28 11.11 -0.27
CA PHE A 193 0.96 11.83 -1.33
C PHE A 193 0.02 12.06 -2.51
N TYR A 194 0.04 13.25 -3.08
CA TYR A 194 -0.58 13.52 -4.39
C TYR A 194 0.51 13.69 -5.44
N VAL A 195 0.30 13.01 -6.56
CA VAL A 195 1.12 13.12 -7.78
C VAL A 195 0.22 12.92 -9.01
N PRO A 196 0.67 13.28 -10.22
CA PRO A 196 -0.04 12.94 -11.43
C PRO A 196 -0.26 11.43 -11.60
N LEU A 197 -1.40 11.01 -12.17
CA LEU A 197 -1.76 9.61 -12.34
C LEU A 197 -0.68 8.80 -13.09
N LYS A 198 -0.08 9.37 -14.15
CA LYS A 198 1.02 8.72 -14.88
C LYS A 198 2.23 8.41 -13.98
N ASN A 199 2.49 9.22 -12.96
CA ASN A 199 3.63 9.02 -12.06
C ASN A 199 3.35 7.86 -11.09
N ILE A 200 2.09 7.69 -10.67
CA ILE A 200 1.67 6.49 -9.95
C ILE A 200 1.89 5.26 -10.83
N ALA A 201 1.39 5.29 -12.08
CA ALA A 201 1.56 4.19 -13.04
C ALA A 201 3.05 3.86 -13.30
N LEU A 202 3.91 4.87 -13.42
CA LEU A 202 5.35 4.70 -13.57
C LEU A 202 5.98 3.99 -12.35
N GLY A 203 5.54 4.34 -11.14
CA GLY A 203 5.98 3.66 -9.92
C GLY A 203 5.66 2.17 -9.95
N TYR A 204 4.46 1.79 -10.39
CA TYR A 204 4.05 0.40 -10.56
C TYR A 204 4.84 -0.32 -11.67
N ALA A 205 5.06 0.33 -12.81
CA ALA A 205 5.88 -0.21 -13.89
C ALA A 205 7.33 -0.47 -13.44
N ARG A 206 7.91 0.43 -12.65
CA ARG A 206 9.26 0.28 -12.08
C ARG A 206 9.36 -0.80 -11.03
N LEU A 207 8.31 -1.01 -10.24
CA LEU A 207 8.24 -2.16 -9.33
C LEU A 207 8.28 -3.45 -10.14
N ALA A 208 7.39 -3.59 -11.13
CA ALA A 208 7.33 -4.79 -11.95
C ALA A 208 8.61 -5.07 -12.74
N GLY A 209 9.23 -4.04 -13.32
CA GLY A 209 10.50 -4.16 -14.05
C GLY A 209 11.75 -4.16 -13.17
N ALA A 210 11.62 -4.23 -11.85
CA ALA A 210 12.77 -4.16 -10.95
C ALA A 210 13.68 -5.38 -11.08
N GLN A 211 14.99 -5.15 -11.15
CA GLN A 211 15.96 -6.23 -11.28
C GLN A 211 15.94 -7.14 -10.04
N PRO A 212 16.00 -8.48 -10.21
CA PRO A 212 16.15 -9.42 -9.09
C PRO A 212 17.31 -9.02 -8.16
N GLY A 213 17.08 -9.06 -6.85
CA GLY A 213 18.08 -8.68 -5.83
C GLY A 213 18.25 -7.18 -5.61
N SER A 214 17.69 -6.31 -6.45
CA SER A 214 17.54 -4.89 -6.12
C SER A 214 16.51 -4.70 -4.99
N PRO A 215 16.52 -3.60 -4.22
CA PRO A 215 15.52 -3.37 -3.18
C PRO A 215 14.07 -3.47 -3.66
N ALA A 216 13.78 -2.95 -4.85
CA ALA A 216 12.46 -3.06 -5.47
C ALA A 216 12.14 -4.48 -5.94
N GLY A 217 13.12 -5.20 -6.51
CA GLY A 217 12.96 -6.59 -6.92
C GLY A 217 12.73 -7.53 -5.73
N THR A 218 13.46 -7.33 -4.62
CA THR A 218 13.26 -8.06 -3.36
C THR A 218 11.87 -7.81 -2.79
N LEU A 219 11.41 -6.56 -2.77
CA LEU A 219 10.06 -6.23 -2.32
C LEU A 219 9.00 -6.89 -3.20
N MET A 220 9.17 -6.84 -4.53
CA MET A 220 8.22 -7.45 -5.45
C MET A 220 8.17 -8.96 -5.34
N ALA A 221 9.32 -9.63 -5.22
CA ALA A 221 9.36 -11.07 -4.97
C ALA A 221 8.61 -11.43 -3.68
N ALA A 222 8.77 -10.64 -2.62
CA ALA A 222 8.03 -10.81 -1.37
C ALA A 222 6.52 -10.62 -1.53
N ILE A 223 6.09 -9.54 -2.20
CA ILE A 223 4.69 -9.23 -2.47
C ILE A 223 4.02 -10.36 -3.26
N LEU A 224 4.67 -10.84 -4.33
CA LEU A 224 4.13 -11.87 -5.21
C LEU A 224 4.08 -13.25 -4.56
N ALA A 225 5.02 -13.56 -3.66
CA ALA A 225 5.01 -14.80 -2.89
C ALA A 225 3.93 -14.82 -1.79
N HIS A 226 3.42 -13.66 -1.37
CA HIS A 226 2.50 -13.54 -0.24
C HIS A 226 1.28 -12.64 -0.55
N PRO A 227 0.47 -12.95 -1.57
CA PRO A 227 -0.67 -12.13 -1.99
C PRO A 227 -1.71 -11.90 -0.88
N LYS A 228 -1.86 -12.86 0.04
CA LYS A 228 -2.78 -12.76 1.19
C LYS A 228 -2.35 -11.69 2.21
N HIS A 229 -1.07 -11.33 2.30
CA HIS A 229 -0.63 -10.21 3.14
C HIS A 229 -0.88 -8.85 2.50
N ILE A 230 -1.19 -8.80 1.19
CA ILE A 230 -1.52 -7.54 0.49
C ILE A 230 -2.95 -7.09 0.75
N ALA A 231 -3.93 -8.00 0.69
CA ALA A 231 -5.33 -7.63 0.86
C ALA A 231 -6.13 -8.60 1.75
N GLY A 232 -5.68 -9.84 1.95
CA GLY A 232 -6.46 -10.87 2.63
C GLY A 232 -7.43 -11.59 1.69
N ASP A 233 -8.19 -12.54 2.22
CA ASP A 233 -9.06 -13.40 1.44
C ASP A 233 -10.27 -12.65 0.86
N GLY A 234 -10.73 -13.10 -0.32
CA GLY A 234 -11.96 -12.63 -0.95
C GLY A 234 -11.89 -11.23 -1.58
N ARG A 235 -10.72 -10.59 -1.57
CA ARG A 235 -10.50 -9.30 -2.23
C ARG A 235 -9.93 -9.49 -3.62
N LEU A 236 -10.35 -8.62 -4.56
CA LEU A 236 -9.98 -8.70 -5.98
C LEU A 236 -8.47 -8.79 -6.17
N GLU A 237 -7.69 -8.05 -5.39
CA GLU A 237 -6.22 -8.06 -5.50
C GLU A 237 -5.63 -9.43 -5.20
N THR A 238 -6.04 -10.06 -4.10
CA THR A 238 -5.59 -11.41 -3.74
C THR A 238 -6.08 -12.43 -4.75
N THR A 239 -7.34 -12.35 -5.18
CA THR A 239 -7.89 -13.25 -6.22
C THR A 239 -7.10 -13.19 -7.52
N VAL A 240 -6.78 -11.99 -8.01
CA VAL A 240 -6.05 -11.82 -9.27
C VAL A 240 -4.59 -12.26 -9.14
N MET A 241 -3.93 -11.94 -8.02
CA MET A 241 -2.54 -12.36 -7.77
C MET A 241 -2.40 -13.88 -7.59
N GLU A 242 -3.42 -14.55 -7.02
CA GLU A 242 -3.45 -16.01 -6.91
C GLU A 242 -3.82 -16.71 -8.23
N ALA A 243 -4.63 -16.06 -9.08
CA ALA A 243 -4.97 -16.58 -10.40
C ALA A 243 -3.80 -16.49 -11.40
N LEU A 244 -2.89 -15.54 -11.21
CA LEU A 244 -1.70 -15.34 -12.05
C LEU A 244 -0.43 -15.26 -11.18
N PRO A 245 -0.01 -16.38 -10.54
CA PRO A 245 1.08 -16.38 -9.58
C PRO A 245 2.37 -15.85 -10.19
N GLY A 246 2.97 -14.86 -9.52
CA GLY A 246 4.26 -14.27 -9.93
C GLY A 246 4.23 -13.45 -11.22
N GLN A 247 3.05 -13.18 -11.80
CA GLN A 247 2.89 -12.46 -13.07
C GLN A 247 2.15 -11.13 -12.94
N ILE A 248 1.42 -10.93 -11.84
CA ILE A 248 0.64 -9.72 -11.64
C ILE A 248 0.75 -9.23 -10.20
N PHE A 249 0.87 -7.92 -10.06
CA PHE A 249 0.68 -7.24 -8.79
C PHE A 249 -0.52 -6.29 -8.91
N ALA A 250 -1.44 -6.40 -7.96
CA ALA A 250 -2.63 -5.59 -7.87
C ALA A 250 -2.75 -4.97 -6.48
N LYS A 251 -3.19 -3.71 -6.44
CA LYS A 251 -3.32 -2.96 -5.19
C LYS A 251 -4.45 -1.94 -5.31
N SER A 252 -5.43 -2.02 -4.43
CA SER A 252 -6.39 -0.92 -4.27
C SER A 252 -5.83 0.24 -3.44
N GLY A 253 -6.29 1.43 -3.82
CA GLY A 253 -6.39 2.64 -3.00
C GLY A 253 -7.82 2.82 -2.49
N ALA A 254 -8.01 3.78 -1.59
CA ALA A 254 -9.35 4.24 -1.22
C ALA A 254 -9.96 5.10 -2.35
N GLU A 255 -11.26 5.39 -2.28
CA GLU A 255 -11.95 6.30 -3.21
C GLU A 255 -11.80 5.95 -4.71
N GLY A 256 -11.72 4.65 -5.03
CA GLY A 256 -11.68 4.17 -6.42
C GLY A 256 -10.29 4.08 -7.06
N GLY A 257 -9.21 4.40 -6.34
CA GLY A 257 -7.86 4.19 -6.85
C GLY A 257 -7.54 2.69 -7.01
N TYR A 258 -6.94 2.31 -8.14
CA TYR A 258 -6.51 0.93 -8.39
C TYR A 258 -5.23 0.91 -9.21
N GLY A 259 -4.20 0.23 -8.68
CA GLY A 259 -2.91 0.04 -9.34
C GLY A 259 -2.74 -1.42 -9.73
N LEU A 260 -2.24 -1.66 -10.94
CA LEU A 260 -1.96 -2.98 -11.49
C LEU A 260 -0.67 -2.93 -12.31
N SER A 261 0.16 -3.95 -12.18
CA SER A 261 1.35 -4.13 -13.01
C SER A 261 1.53 -5.58 -13.41
N LEU A 262 1.98 -5.79 -14.65
CA LEU A 262 2.40 -7.09 -15.17
C LEU A 262 3.91 -7.21 -14.95
N THR A 263 4.35 -8.30 -14.32
CA THR A 263 5.73 -8.55 -13.90
C THR A 263 6.45 -9.50 -14.84
#